data_AF-A0A382SDI5-F1
#
_entry.id   AF-A0A382SDI5-F1
#
_cell.length_a   1.000
_cell.length_b   1.000
_cell.length_c   1.000
_cell.angle_alpha   90.00
_cell.angle_beta   90.00
_cell.angle_gamma   90.00
#
_symmetry.space_group_name_H-M   'P 1'
#
loop_
_entity.id
_entity.type
_entity.pdbx_description
1 polymer ?
#
loop_
_entity_poly.entity_id
_entity_poly.type
_entity_poly.pdbx_seq_one_letter_code
_entity_poly.pdbx_strand_id
1 'polypeptide(L)'
;RHPTSREGITCVVCHRLNKDYNKASGRLALVEGGLTEPIFGPTGNAELERVLANTDKYRVVTDPKEAGRKIHKKSIKFASISKPVFCGTCHDVTLFNGFRLEEAFSEYRLSPAARRGETCQDCHMGKVQGIASGYETGPAAVVGGVETMPRKITNHFFAGPDYSIIHPGIFPHNSEAQQMATLREWLEFDVSAGWGTDAFEDKVTDNTKFPKRWGSADDRFDAREIIDDQLEQLEWARQKRLEVLKNGYVMGEIITDIAGSDGIEFRVQVKNGTDGHNVPTGFTGERLVWLQVNVTDSTGKIIFKSGDRDPNG
;
A
#
# COMPACT_ATOMS: atom_id res chain seq x y z
N ARG A 1 4.94 21.70 -8.39
CA ARG A 1 4.72 20.40 -9.07
C ARG A 1 3.31 20.40 -9.65
N HIS A 2 3.09 19.76 -10.80
CA HIS A 2 1.75 19.63 -11.38
C HIS A 2 0.79 18.96 -10.38
N PRO A 3 -0.50 19.35 -10.29
CA PRO A 3 -1.46 18.73 -9.37
C PRO A 3 -1.48 17.20 -9.42
N THR A 4 -1.42 16.62 -10.63
CA THR A 4 -1.33 15.17 -10.86
C THR A 4 -0.12 14.51 -10.19
N SER A 5 1.02 15.21 -10.11
CA SER A 5 2.21 14.69 -9.40
C SER A 5 2.05 14.68 -7.88
N ARG A 6 1.05 15.39 -7.34
CA ARG A 6 0.71 15.38 -5.91
C ARG A 6 -0.30 14.29 -5.56
N GLU A 7 -1.00 13.72 -6.54
CA GLU A 7 -1.97 12.65 -6.31
C GLU A 7 -1.29 11.32 -5.94
N GLY A 8 -0.01 11.13 -6.26
CA GLY A 8 0.72 9.90 -5.92
C GLY A 8 0.09 8.65 -6.54
N ILE A 9 0.18 7.51 -5.84
CA ILE A 9 -0.47 6.27 -6.25
C ILE A 9 -1.89 6.24 -5.66
N THR A 10 -2.85 6.71 -6.44
CA THR A 10 -4.29 6.65 -6.12
C THR A 10 -5.05 5.97 -7.26
N CYS A 11 -6.38 6.02 -7.23
CA CYS A 11 -7.25 5.48 -8.27
C CYS A 11 -6.85 5.93 -9.68
N VAL A 12 -6.33 7.16 -9.84
CA VAL A 12 -6.01 7.71 -11.17
C VAL A 12 -4.93 6.92 -11.89
N VAL A 13 -3.93 6.40 -11.17
CA VAL A 13 -2.79 5.71 -11.78
C VAL A 13 -3.25 4.48 -12.54
N CYS A 14 -4.30 3.81 -12.05
CA CYS A 14 -4.85 2.62 -12.70
C CYS A 14 -6.07 2.90 -13.55
N HIS A 15 -6.97 3.75 -13.07
CA HIS A 15 -8.29 3.93 -13.65
C HIS A 15 -8.38 5.11 -14.63
N ARG A 16 -7.29 5.85 -14.87
CA ARG A 16 -7.18 6.89 -15.91
C ARG A 16 -6.24 6.52 -17.06
N LEU A 17 -5.84 5.25 -17.18
CA LEU A 17 -5.16 4.74 -18.36
C LEU A 17 -6.18 4.18 -19.36
N ASN A 18 -6.04 4.54 -20.63
CA ASN A 18 -6.98 4.16 -21.69
C ASN A 18 -6.37 3.31 -22.81
N LYS A 19 -5.11 2.92 -22.68
CA LYS A 19 -4.40 2.11 -23.67
C LYS A 19 -3.31 1.28 -23.03
N ASP A 20 -2.94 0.22 -23.73
CA ASP A 20 -1.87 -0.67 -23.34
C ASP A 20 -0.52 -0.10 -23.77
N TYR A 21 0.37 0.06 -22.80
CA TYR A 21 1.75 0.47 -23.03
C TYR A 21 2.72 -0.71 -23.09
N ASN A 22 2.24 -1.93 -22.81
CA ASN A 22 3.05 -3.13 -22.66
C ASN A 22 4.21 -2.91 -21.67
N LYS A 23 5.34 -3.58 -21.88
CA LYS A 23 6.58 -3.34 -21.13
C LYS A 23 7.10 -1.94 -21.48
N ALA A 24 7.06 -1.06 -20.49
CA ALA A 24 7.54 0.32 -20.58
C ALA A 24 8.19 0.72 -19.24
N SER A 25 8.97 1.81 -19.23
CA SER A 25 9.58 2.37 -18.01
C SER A 25 8.77 3.56 -17.49
N GLY A 26 7.50 3.35 -17.11
CA GLY A 26 6.70 4.33 -16.34
C GLY A 26 6.26 5.61 -17.05
N ARG A 27 6.59 5.85 -18.33
CA ARG A 27 6.15 7.04 -19.07
C ARG A 27 4.77 6.87 -19.68
N LEU A 28 3.74 7.17 -18.89
CA LEU A 28 2.34 6.94 -19.24
C LEU A 28 1.56 8.24 -19.35
N ALA A 29 0.59 8.27 -20.26
CA ALA A 29 -0.34 9.38 -20.38
C ALA A 29 -1.63 9.00 -19.66
N LEU A 30 -2.03 9.81 -18.70
CA LEU A 30 -3.31 9.70 -18.02
C LEU A 30 -4.37 10.50 -18.78
N VAL A 31 -5.59 9.98 -18.83
CA VAL A 31 -6.76 10.73 -19.27
C VAL A 31 -7.19 11.65 -18.15
N GLU A 32 -7.13 12.95 -18.36
CA GLU A 32 -7.59 13.93 -17.37
C GLU A 32 -9.12 13.87 -17.20
N GLY A 33 -9.60 14.08 -15.98
CA GLY A 33 -11.03 14.15 -15.72
C GLY A 33 -11.39 14.18 -14.24
N GLY A 34 -12.48 14.88 -13.92
CA GLY A 34 -13.04 14.95 -12.56
C GLY A 34 -13.93 13.76 -12.20
N LEU A 35 -14.61 13.88 -11.05
CA LEU A 35 -15.46 12.82 -10.49
C LEU A 35 -16.66 12.44 -11.37
N THR A 36 -17.08 13.30 -12.28
CA THR A 36 -18.21 13.07 -13.19
C THR A 36 -17.79 12.62 -14.59
N GLU A 37 -16.49 12.59 -14.88
CA GLU A 37 -15.96 12.15 -16.17
C GLU A 37 -15.85 10.62 -16.25
N PRO A 38 -15.77 10.02 -17.46
CA PRO A 38 -15.68 8.59 -17.62
C PRO A 38 -14.43 8.03 -16.95
N ILE A 39 -14.52 6.81 -16.45
CA ILE A 39 -13.44 6.11 -15.75
C ILE A 39 -13.20 4.73 -16.39
N PHE A 40 -12.00 4.18 -16.29
CA PHE A 40 -11.66 2.89 -16.89
C PHE A 40 -11.69 1.78 -15.84
N GLY A 41 -12.24 0.62 -16.18
CA GLY A 41 -12.32 -0.53 -15.28
C GLY A 41 -12.49 -1.87 -16.00
N PRO A 42 -12.37 -3.01 -15.30
CA PRO A 42 -12.24 -4.30 -15.96
C PRO A 42 -13.53 -4.84 -16.59
N THR A 43 -14.70 -4.45 -16.05
CA THR A 43 -16.00 -5.06 -16.37
C THR A 43 -16.89 -4.21 -17.28
N GLY A 44 -16.65 -2.90 -17.37
CA GLY A 44 -17.48 -1.96 -18.14
C GLY A 44 -18.70 -1.42 -17.37
N ASN A 45 -19.68 -0.91 -18.11
CA ASN A 45 -20.67 0.07 -17.62
C ASN A 45 -21.96 -0.49 -17.01
N ALA A 46 -22.25 -1.79 -17.16
CA ALA A 46 -23.58 -2.34 -16.89
C ALA A 46 -24.12 -2.02 -15.48
N GLU A 47 -23.28 -2.19 -14.45
CA GLU A 47 -23.69 -1.90 -13.07
C GLU A 47 -23.84 -0.39 -12.82
N LEU A 48 -23.00 0.44 -13.43
CA LEU A 48 -23.11 1.88 -13.32
C LEU A 48 -24.37 2.39 -14.03
N GLU A 49 -24.74 1.83 -15.19
CA GLU A 49 -26.01 2.14 -15.86
C GLU A 49 -27.21 1.78 -14.99
N ARG A 50 -27.18 0.63 -14.29
CA ARG A 50 -28.22 0.25 -13.35
C ARG A 50 -28.35 1.24 -12.19
N VAL A 51 -27.22 1.72 -11.66
CA VAL A 51 -27.19 2.76 -10.62
C VAL A 51 -27.73 4.10 -11.15
N LEU A 52 -27.30 4.52 -12.34
CA LEU A 52 -27.73 5.78 -12.98
C LEU A 52 -29.19 5.76 -13.45
N ALA A 53 -29.76 4.59 -13.73
CA ALA A 53 -31.20 4.43 -13.97
C ALA A 53 -32.04 4.57 -12.68
N ASN A 54 -31.41 4.62 -11.51
CA ASN A 54 -32.05 4.67 -10.19
C ASN A 54 -31.40 5.74 -9.29
N THR A 55 -31.09 6.92 -9.84
CA THR A 55 -30.36 8.00 -9.15
C THR A 55 -31.00 8.42 -7.83
N ASP A 56 -32.33 8.46 -7.73
CA ASP A 56 -33.06 8.81 -6.50
C ASP A 56 -32.78 7.81 -5.37
N LYS A 57 -32.71 6.52 -5.71
CA LYS A 57 -32.42 5.43 -4.77
C LYS A 57 -30.98 5.49 -4.28
N TYR A 58 -30.04 5.71 -5.20
CA TYR A 58 -28.60 5.73 -4.89
C TYR A 58 -28.10 7.11 -4.43
N ARG A 59 -28.90 8.17 -4.56
CA ARG A 59 -28.60 9.57 -4.21
C ARG A 59 -27.33 10.09 -4.89
N VAL A 60 -27.21 9.84 -6.20
CA VAL A 60 -26.04 10.21 -7.01
C VAL A 60 -26.37 11.19 -8.12
N VAL A 61 -25.37 12.00 -8.48
CA VAL A 61 -25.46 12.99 -9.57
C VAL A 61 -24.24 12.87 -10.49
N THR A 62 -24.45 13.15 -11.77
CA THR A 62 -23.39 13.15 -12.80
C THR A 62 -23.09 14.55 -13.35
N ASP A 63 -23.88 15.57 -13.00
CA ASP A 63 -23.54 16.95 -13.30
C ASP A 63 -22.62 17.49 -12.19
N PRO A 64 -21.40 17.98 -12.51
CA PRO A 64 -20.49 18.54 -11.51
C PRO A 64 -21.06 19.78 -10.79
N LYS A 65 -22.03 20.48 -11.37
CA LYS A 65 -22.68 21.66 -10.79
C LYS A 65 -23.85 21.31 -9.88
N GLU A 66 -24.36 20.09 -9.95
CA GLU A 66 -25.50 19.66 -9.16
C GLU A 66 -25.08 19.33 -7.72
N ALA A 67 -25.95 19.70 -6.77
CA ALA A 67 -25.79 19.33 -5.37
C ALA A 67 -26.09 17.83 -5.20
N GLY A 68 -25.24 17.12 -4.45
CA GLY A 68 -25.36 15.67 -4.29
C GLY A 68 -24.03 14.94 -4.39
N ARG A 69 -24.07 13.60 -4.27
CA ARG A 69 -22.88 12.75 -4.36
C ARG A 69 -22.49 12.55 -5.82
N LYS A 70 -21.34 13.09 -6.20
CA LYS A 70 -20.81 12.99 -7.57
C LYS A 70 -20.36 11.56 -7.84
N ILE A 71 -20.70 11.04 -9.02
CA ILE A 71 -20.21 9.76 -9.54
C ILE A 71 -19.84 9.89 -11.01
N HIS A 72 -18.93 9.03 -11.47
CA HIS A 72 -18.54 8.94 -12.86
C HIS A 72 -19.76 8.68 -13.74
N LYS A 73 -19.89 9.38 -14.88
CA LYS A 73 -21.01 9.19 -15.82
C LYS A 73 -20.91 7.91 -16.66
N LYS A 74 -19.73 7.28 -16.71
CA LYS A 74 -19.49 6.07 -17.51
C LYS A 74 -18.28 5.29 -17.00
N SER A 75 -18.38 3.97 -16.98
CA SER A 75 -17.25 3.04 -16.79
C SER A 75 -16.92 2.38 -18.12
N ILE A 76 -15.77 2.73 -18.68
CA ILE A 76 -15.27 2.19 -19.93
C ILE A 76 -14.49 0.91 -19.63
N LYS A 77 -14.81 -0.17 -20.34
CA LYS A 77 -14.11 -1.44 -20.19
C LYS A 77 -12.66 -1.31 -20.67
N PHE A 78 -11.73 -1.54 -19.75
CA PHE A 78 -10.30 -1.67 -20.00
C PHE A 78 -9.83 -2.98 -19.37
N ALA A 79 -9.89 -4.07 -20.13
CA ALA A 79 -9.67 -5.43 -19.62
C ALA A 79 -8.22 -5.67 -19.15
N SER A 80 -7.26 -4.92 -19.72
CA SER A 80 -5.84 -5.07 -19.42
C SER A 80 -5.48 -4.75 -17.97
N ILE A 81 -6.25 -3.90 -17.29
CA ILE A 81 -6.07 -3.61 -15.84
C ILE A 81 -6.08 -4.87 -14.97
N SER A 82 -6.71 -5.95 -15.45
CA SER A 82 -6.76 -7.27 -14.78
C SER A 82 -5.77 -8.28 -15.37
N LYS A 83 -4.73 -7.81 -16.07
CA LYS A 83 -3.66 -8.63 -16.65
C LYS A 83 -2.30 -8.24 -16.07
N PRO A 84 -1.34 -9.18 -15.98
CA PRO A 84 0.02 -8.91 -15.49
C PRO A 84 0.75 -7.80 -16.27
N VAL A 85 0.48 -7.69 -17.58
CA VAL A 85 1.10 -6.69 -18.46
C VAL A 85 0.84 -5.26 -18.01
N PHE A 86 -0.29 -5.00 -17.35
CA PHE A 86 -0.60 -3.69 -16.78
C PHE A 86 0.39 -3.29 -15.67
N CYS A 87 0.74 -4.24 -14.79
CA CYS A 87 1.74 -4.02 -13.75
C CYS A 87 3.15 -3.88 -14.36
N GLY A 88 3.44 -4.63 -15.42
CA GLY A 88 4.72 -4.60 -16.15
C GLY A 88 5.03 -3.29 -16.87
N THR A 89 4.07 -2.38 -16.95
CA THR A 89 4.27 -1.01 -17.46
C THR A 89 5.05 -0.12 -16.47
N CYS A 90 5.08 -0.48 -15.19
CA CYS A 90 5.84 0.22 -14.15
C CYS A 90 6.86 -0.69 -13.45
N HIS A 91 6.56 -1.98 -13.26
CA HIS A 91 7.40 -2.94 -12.54
C HIS A 91 8.37 -3.72 -13.47
N ASP A 92 8.96 -3.01 -14.43
CA ASP A 92 10.00 -3.53 -15.34
C ASP A 92 10.82 -2.35 -15.90
N VAL A 93 11.65 -1.74 -15.03
CA VAL A 93 12.31 -0.47 -15.27
C VAL A 93 13.68 -0.69 -15.89
N THR A 94 13.87 -0.17 -17.11
CA THR A 94 15.17 -0.11 -17.78
C THR A 94 15.58 1.35 -17.99
N LEU A 95 16.83 1.68 -17.66
CA LEU A 95 17.44 2.99 -17.90
C LEU A 95 17.76 3.19 -19.39
N PHE A 96 18.00 4.44 -19.80
CA PHE A 96 18.30 4.80 -21.20
C PHE A 96 19.53 4.10 -21.79
N ASN A 97 20.49 3.71 -20.95
CA ASN A 97 21.69 2.97 -21.35
C ASN A 97 21.47 1.44 -21.42
N GLY A 98 20.24 0.95 -21.23
CA GLY A 98 19.91 -0.47 -21.23
C GLY A 98 20.13 -1.17 -19.90
N PHE A 99 20.58 -0.47 -18.85
CA PHE A 99 20.71 -1.04 -17.52
C PHE A 99 19.33 -1.36 -16.94
N ARG A 100 19.14 -2.60 -16.50
CA ARG A 100 17.90 -3.08 -15.90
C ARG A 100 17.90 -2.74 -14.42
N LEU A 101 17.09 -1.75 -14.05
CA LEU A 101 16.98 -1.27 -12.67
C LEU A 101 16.02 -2.16 -11.86
N GLU A 102 14.90 -2.55 -12.48
CA GLU A 102 13.91 -3.45 -11.90
C GLU A 102 13.42 -4.43 -12.96
N GLU A 103 13.31 -5.72 -12.64
CA GLU A 103 12.93 -6.76 -13.62
C GLU A 103 11.75 -7.62 -13.19
N ALA A 104 10.96 -7.16 -12.21
CA ALA A 104 9.92 -7.99 -11.57
C ALA A 104 8.94 -8.63 -12.57
N PHE A 105 8.48 -7.88 -13.58
CA PHE A 105 7.60 -8.45 -14.61
C PHE A 105 8.32 -9.46 -15.52
N SER A 106 9.60 -9.25 -15.82
CA SER A 106 10.41 -10.17 -16.62
C SER A 106 10.69 -11.47 -15.86
N GLU A 107 11.00 -11.39 -14.57
CA GLU A 107 11.08 -12.54 -13.66
C GLU A 107 9.76 -13.30 -13.66
N TYR A 108 8.64 -12.58 -13.53
CA TYR A 108 7.31 -13.18 -13.55
C TYR A 108 7.01 -13.93 -14.84
N ARG A 109 7.30 -13.37 -16.01
CA ARG A 109 7.00 -14.03 -17.29
C ARG A 109 7.67 -15.40 -17.46
N LEU A 110 8.77 -15.64 -16.75
CA LEU A 110 9.53 -16.90 -16.78
C LEU A 110 9.18 -17.84 -15.61
N SER A 111 8.30 -17.42 -14.72
CA SER A 111 8.00 -18.10 -13.46
C SER A 111 7.01 -19.27 -13.63
N PRO A 112 7.01 -20.23 -12.69
CA PRO A 112 5.96 -21.23 -12.57
C PRO A 112 4.55 -20.64 -12.50
N ALA A 113 4.34 -19.55 -11.75
CA ALA A 113 3.02 -18.92 -11.62
C ALA A 113 2.49 -18.42 -12.97
N ALA A 114 3.33 -17.78 -13.79
CA ALA A 114 2.93 -17.35 -15.13
C ALA A 114 2.56 -18.52 -16.04
N ARG A 115 3.26 -19.66 -15.94
CA ARG A 115 2.90 -20.89 -16.68
C ARG A 115 1.55 -21.46 -16.27
N ARG A 116 1.14 -21.28 -15.01
CA ARG A 116 -0.19 -21.66 -14.50
C ARG A 116 -1.28 -20.63 -14.82
N GLY A 117 -0.93 -19.46 -15.34
CA GLY A 117 -1.86 -18.38 -15.62
C GLY A 117 -2.24 -17.53 -14.40
N GLU A 118 -1.59 -17.74 -13.26
CA GLU A 118 -1.73 -16.89 -12.07
C GLU A 118 -1.15 -15.51 -12.37
N THR A 119 -1.85 -14.46 -11.97
CA THR A 119 -1.51 -13.07 -12.28
C THR A 119 -0.91 -12.35 -11.07
N CYS A 120 -0.24 -11.22 -11.32
CA CYS A 120 0.21 -10.32 -10.24
C CYS A 120 -0.94 -9.98 -9.29
N GLN A 121 -2.13 -9.75 -9.85
CA GLN A 121 -3.34 -9.45 -9.12
C GLN A 121 -3.83 -10.60 -8.24
N ASP A 122 -3.59 -11.86 -8.61
CA ASP A 122 -4.04 -13.01 -7.80
C ASP A 122 -3.30 -13.09 -6.47
N CYS A 123 -2.01 -12.77 -6.47
CA CYS A 123 -1.18 -12.75 -5.25
C CYS A 123 -1.23 -11.41 -4.50
N HIS A 124 -1.26 -10.26 -5.19
CA HIS A 124 -1.16 -8.94 -4.54
C HIS A 124 -2.49 -8.24 -4.28
N MET A 125 -3.58 -8.67 -4.95
CA MET A 125 -4.92 -8.09 -4.78
C MET A 125 -5.93 -9.10 -4.21
N GLY A 126 -5.46 -10.27 -3.79
CA GLY A 126 -6.26 -11.33 -3.19
C GLY A 126 -6.53 -11.14 -1.70
N LYS A 127 -7.01 -12.21 -1.06
CA LYS A 127 -7.33 -12.24 0.39
C LYS A 127 -6.07 -12.15 1.26
N VAL A 128 -5.04 -12.90 0.88
CA VAL A 128 -3.75 -13.00 1.56
C VAL A 128 -2.66 -12.41 0.68
N GLN A 129 -1.85 -11.52 1.22
CA GLN A 129 -0.79 -10.84 0.48
C GLN A 129 0.33 -11.81 0.10
N GLY A 130 0.68 -11.83 -1.19
CA GLY A 130 1.77 -12.66 -1.72
C GLY A 130 1.37 -14.10 -2.07
N ILE A 131 0.10 -14.49 -1.88
CA ILE A 131 -0.40 -15.83 -2.16
C ILE A 131 -1.66 -15.75 -3.02
N ALA A 132 -1.73 -16.55 -4.09
CA ALA A 132 -2.91 -16.73 -4.92
C ALA A 132 -4.05 -17.44 -4.15
N SER A 133 -4.69 -16.70 -3.25
CA SER A 133 -5.66 -17.17 -2.26
C SER A 133 -7.11 -16.91 -2.66
N GLY A 134 -7.34 -16.52 -3.92
CA GLY A 134 -8.62 -16.07 -4.41
C GLY A 134 -9.00 -14.69 -3.87
N TYR A 135 -10.29 -14.37 -3.95
CA TYR A 135 -10.82 -13.03 -3.70
C TYR A 135 -12.07 -13.07 -2.86
N GLU A 136 -12.31 -11.98 -2.13
CA GLU A 136 -13.62 -11.76 -1.55
C GLU A 136 -14.67 -11.47 -2.63
N THR A 137 -15.93 -11.78 -2.32
CA THR A 137 -17.07 -11.48 -3.19
C THR A 137 -18.10 -10.68 -2.40
N GLY A 138 -18.57 -9.58 -2.99
CA GLY A 138 -19.53 -8.69 -2.34
C GLY A 138 -19.77 -7.42 -3.15
N PRO A 139 -20.57 -6.49 -2.63
CA PRO A 139 -20.77 -5.20 -3.28
C PRO A 139 -19.44 -4.44 -3.37
N ALA A 140 -19.16 -3.86 -4.54
CA ALA A 140 -17.95 -3.03 -4.71
C ALA A 140 -18.08 -1.69 -3.98
N ALA A 141 -19.31 -1.21 -3.78
CA ALA A 141 -19.63 -0.01 -3.04
C ALA A 141 -21.03 -0.09 -2.41
N VAL A 142 -21.21 0.66 -1.32
CA VAL A 142 -22.51 1.01 -0.75
C VAL A 142 -22.73 2.51 -1.00
N VAL A 143 -23.74 2.85 -1.79
CA VAL A 143 -23.98 4.23 -2.24
C VAL A 143 -25.39 4.65 -1.85
N GLY A 144 -25.52 5.73 -1.08
CA GLY A 144 -26.80 6.14 -0.53
C GLY A 144 -27.43 5.11 0.42
N GLY A 145 -26.62 4.25 1.04
CA GLY A 145 -27.09 3.12 1.87
C GLY A 145 -27.51 1.89 1.07
N VAL A 146 -27.34 1.89 -0.26
CA VAL A 146 -27.75 0.79 -1.13
C VAL A 146 -26.53 0.10 -1.72
N GLU A 147 -26.50 -1.22 -1.62
CA GLU A 147 -25.45 -2.05 -2.19
C GLU A 147 -25.49 -2.08 -3.73
N THR A 148 -24.29 -2.15 -4.31
CA THR A 148 -24.07 -2.51 -5.71
C THR A 148 -24.16 -4.02 -5.90
N MET A 149 -24.30 -4.48 -7.15
CA MET A 149 -24.33 -5.90 -7.45
C MET A 149 -23.04 -6.59 -6.96
N PRO A 150 -23.16 -7.76 -6.29
CA PRO A 150 -22.00 -8.50 -5.84
C PRO A 150 -21.05 -8.86 -6.99
N ARG A 151 -19.76 -8.71 -6.73
CA ARG A 151 -18.67 -9.04 -7.67
C ARG A 151 -17.40 -9.41 -6.92
N LYS A 152 -16.38 -9.85 -7.66
CA LYS A 152 -14.99 -9.96 -7.17
C LYS A 152 -14.54 -8.64 -6.56
N ILE A 153 -14.13 -8.67 -5.30
CA ILE A 153 -13.52 -7.56 -4.56
C ILE A 153 -12.01 -7.77 -4.58
N THR A 154 -11.29 -6.78 -5.10
CA THR A 154 -9.84 -6.78 -5.17
C THR A 154 -9.28 -5.88 -4.08
N ASN A 155 -8.34 -6.41 -3.30
CA ASN A 155 -7.58 -5.63 -2.34
C ASN A 155 -6.65 -4.66 -3.10
N HIS A 156 -6.70 -3.37 -2.75
CA HIS A 156 -5.88 -2.32 -3.36
C HIS A 156 -4.74 -1.86 -2.44
N PHE A 157 -4.40 -2.65 -1.42
CA PHE A 157 -3.31 -2.31 -0.50
C PHE A 157 -1.92 -2.59 -1.09
N PHE A 158 -1.79 -3.60 -1.95
CA PHE A 158 -0.55 -3.95 -2.66
C PHE A 158 0.68 -4.00 -1.73
N ALA A 159 0.63 -4.84 -0.69
CA ALA A 159 1.68 -4.87 0.31
C ALA A 159 3.06 -5.11 -0.32
N GLY A 160 4.01 -4.27 0.05
CA GLY A 160 5.44 -4.38 -0.24
C GLY A 160 6.27 -4.16 1.02
N PRO A 161 7.59 -3.97 0.91
CA PRO A 161 8.46 -3.76 2.07
C PRO A 161 8.36 -2.35 2.67
N ASP A 162 7.87 -1.36 1.91
CA ASP A 162 7.98 0.06 2.28
C ASP A 162 6.93 0.49 3.30
N TYR A 163 7.33 1.31 4.27
CA TYR A 163 6.46 1.91 5.29
C TYR A 163 6.42 3.44 5.17
N SER A 164 5.34 4.05 5.67
CA SER A 164 5.21 5.51 5.66
C SER A 164 6.16 6.14 6.67
N ILE A 165 6.89 7.15 6.23
CA ILE A 165 7.60 8.12 7.10
C ILE A 165 6.88 9.47 7.16
N ILE A 166 5.69 9.55 6.56
CA ILE A 166 4.88 10.76 6.49
C ILE A 166 4.07 10.87 7.77
N HIS A 167 3.93 12.10 8.28
CA HIS A 167 3.13 12.42 9.46
C HIS A 167 1.70 11.83 9.37
N PRO A 168 1.17 11.20 10.45
CA PRO A 168 -0.12 10.52 10.41
C PRO A 168 -1.32 11.44 10.12
N GLY A 169 -1.20 12.75 10.40
CA GLY A 169 -2.19 13.76 9.98
C GLY A 169 -2.23 14.01 8.46
N ILE A 170 -1.26 13.48 7.70
CA ILE A 170 -1.17 13.63 6.25
C ILE A 170 -1.39 12.28 5.54
N PHE A 171 -0.85 11.19 6.08
CA PHE A 171 -0.98 9.86 5.49
C PHE A 171 -1.29 8.80 6.56
N PRO A 172 -2.23 7.87 6.34
CA PRO A 172 -3.04 7.62 5.12
C PRO A 172 -3.89 8.81 4.62
N HIS A 173 -4.28 8.82 3.35
CA HIS A 173 -5.09 9.93 2.83
C HIS A 173 -6.47 9.94 3.51
N ASN A 174 -6.75 10.99 4.28
CA ASN A 174 -8.00 11.17 5.01
C ASN A 174 -8.64 12.53 4.63
N SER A 175 -9.91 12.50 4.20
CA SER A 175 -10.61 13.72 3.76
C SER A 175 -10.95 14.67 4.90
N GLU A 176 -11.19 14.16 6.10
CA GLU A 176 -11.46 14.98 7.30
C GLU A 176 -10.18 15.67 7.75
N ALA A 177 -9.05 14.95 7.77
CA ALA A 177 -7.74 15.52 8.05
C ALA A 177 -7.41 16.68 7.09
N GLN A 178 -7.68 16.50 5.79
CA GLN A 178 -7.46 17.52 4.76
C GLN A 178 -8.38 18.75 4.91
N GLN A 179 -9.57 18.59 5.49
CA GLN A 179 -10.50 19.71 5.75
C GLN A 179 -10.14 20.45 7.04
N MET A 180 -9.64 19.72 8.04
CA MET A 180 -9.29 20.26 9.36
C MET A 180 -8.10 21.20 9.31
N ALA A 181 -7.02 20.80 8.64
CA ALA A 181 -5.77 21.57 8.64
C ALA A 181 -4.97 21.39 7.34
N THR A 182 -4.17 22.39 7.01
CA THR A 182 -3.23 22.31 5.89
C THR A 182 -2.11 21.32 6.20
N LEU A 183 -1.42 20.84 5.15
CA LEU A 183 -0.26 19.96 5.30
C LEU A 183 0.83 20.55 6.21
N ARG A 184 1.02 21.88 6.20
CA ARG A 184 2.03 22.54 7.04
C ARG A 184 1.61 22.53 8.50
N GLU A 185 0.35 22.82 8.78
CA GLU A 185 -0.17 22.80 10.15
C GLU A 185 -0.12 21.36 10.71
N TRP A 186 -0.45 20.34 9.91
CA TRP A 186 -0.29 18.95 10.35
C TRP A 186 1.14 18.59 10.72
N LEU A 187 2.15 19.15 10.04
CA LEU A 187 3.56 18.92 10.41
C LEU A 187 3.96 19.61 11.71
N GLU A 188 3.17 20.56 12.20
CA GLU A 188 3.38 21.23 13.49
C GLU A 188 2.68 20.53 14.67
N PHE A 189 1.81 19.55 14.40
CA PHE A 189 1.13 18.79 15.44
C PHE A 189 2.07 17.72 16.03
N ASP A 190 2.34 17.76 17.34
CA ASP A 190 3.28 16.84 17.97
C ASP A 190 2.59 15.58 18.52
N VAL A 191 2.53 14.56 17.66
CA VAL A 191 2.00 13.23 18.02
C VAL A 191 2.84 12.56 19.12
N SER A 192 4.16 12.77 19.11
CA SER A 192 5.09 12.10 20.02
C SER A 192 5.02 12.66 21.44
N ALA A 193 4.75 13.96 21.58
CA ALA A 193 4.46 14.60 22.86
C ALA A 193 3.09 14.20 23.42
N GLY A 194 2.22 13.61 22.60
CA GLY A 194 0.89 13.17 23.01
C GLY A 194 -0.16 14.27 22.96
N TRP A 195 -0.02 15.27 22.09
CA TRP A 195 -1.01 16.34 21.94
C TRP A 195 -2.41 15.77 21.71
N GLY A 196 -3.41 16.39 22.36
CA GLY A 196 -4.80 15.95 22.32
C GLY A 196 -5.11 14.69 23.11
N THR A 197 -4.21 14.25 23.99
CA THR A 197 -4.51 13.19 24.97
C THR A 197 -4.70 13.78 26.36
N ASP A 198 -5.58 13.23 27.18
CA ASP A 198 -5.79 13.68 28.57
C ASP A 198 -4.46 13.81 29.33
N ALA A 199 -3.58 12.80 29.19
CA ALA A 199 -2.29 12.74 29.87
C ALA A 199 -1.32 13.89 29.50
N PHE A 200 -1.48 14.49 28.32
CA PHE A 200 -0.73 15.66 27.89
C PHE A 200 -1.47 16.94 28.28
N GLU A 201 -2.76 17.02 27.96
CA GLU A 201 -3.58 18.22 28.16
C GLU A 201 -3.71 18.60 29.65
N ASP A 202 -3.80 17.62 30.55
CA ASP A 202 -3.81 17.84 32.01
C ASP A 202 -2.52 18.51 32.54
N LYS A 203 -1.43 18.48 31.77
CA LYS A 203 -0.12 19.07 32.13
C LYS A 203 0.13 20.39 31.42
N VAL A 204 -0.77 20.84 30.56
CA VAL A 204 -0.64 22.11 29.85
C VAL A 204 -0.82 23.26 30.84
N THR A 205 0.06 24.25 30.75
CA THR A 205 0.01 25.45 31.59
C THR A 205 -0.15 26.69 30.71
N ASP A 206 -0.50 27.83 31.30
CA ASP A 206 -0.62 29.11 30.57
C ASP A 206 0.67 29.54 29.85
N ASN A 207 1.83 28.98 30.25
CA ASN A 207 3.12 29.24 29.61
C ASN A 207 3.41 28.32 28.42
N THR A 208 2.63 27.25 28.24
CA THR A 208 2.81 26.31 27.14
C THR A 208 2.39 26.99 25.84
N LYS A 209 3.32 27.05 24.87
CA LYS A 209 3.06 27.68 23.59
C LYS A 209 2.74 26.64 22.53
N PHE A 210 1.66 26.88 21.81
CA PHE A 210 1.25 26.08 20.67
C PHE A 210 1.31 26.91 19.38
N PRO A 211 1.53 26.26 18.23
CA PRO A 211 1.24 26.84 16.93
C PRO A 211 -0.20 27.32 16.86
N LYS A 212 -0.45 28.36 16.06
CA LYS A 212 -1.75 29.05 16.01
C LYS A 212 -2.93 28.10 15.76
N ARG A 213 -2.77 27.12 14.85
CA ARG A 213 -3.82 26.14 14.51
C ARG A 213 -4.14 25.18 15.65
N TRP A 214 -3.16 24.91 16.51
CA TRP A 214 -3.25 23.95 17.60
C TRP A 214 -3.31 24.65 18.96
N GLY A 215 -3.72 25.91 18.99
CA GLY A 215 -3.80 26.71 20.22
C GLY A 215 -4.91 26.24 21.16
N SER A 216 -6.05 25.82 20.61
CA SER A 216 -7.17 25.27 21.38
C SER A 216 -6.91 23.82 21.78
N ALA A 217 -7.28 23.45 23.00
CA ALA A 217 -7.26 22.05 23.43
C ALA A 217 -8.27 21.21 22.64
N ASP A 218 -9.46 21.75 22.39
CA ASP A 218 -10.51 21.09 21.59
C ASP A 218 -10.00 20.71 20.19
N ASP A 219 -9.32 21.65 19.50
CA ASP A 219 -8.71 21.37 18.19
C ASP A 219 -7.67 20.25 18.27
N ARG A 220 -6.95 20.14 19.39
CA ARG A 220 -5.96 19.08 19.58
C ARG A 220 -6.63 17.74 19.84
N PHE A 221 -7.71 17.69 20.62
CA PHE A 221 -8.52 16.48 20.81
C PHE A 221 -9.13 16.00 19.50
N ASP A 222 -9.79 16.88 18.73
CA ASP A 222 -10.36 16.53 17.42
C ASP A 222 -9.28 16.01 16.46
N ALA A 223 -8.11 16.67 16.44
CA ALA A 223 -6.98 16.20 15.65
C ALA A 223 -6.48 14.83 16.12
N ARG A 224 -6.47 14.60 17.44
CA ARG A 224 -6.00 13.34 18.03
C ARG A 224 -6.86 12.15 17.63
N GLU A 225 -8.18 12.32 17.58
CA GLU A 225 -9.09 11.26 17.10
C GLU A 225 -8.70 10.80 15.69
N ILE A 226 -8.47 11.75 14.78
CA ILE A 226 -7.99 11.45 13.43
C ILE A 226 -6.63 10.75 13.46
N ILE A 227 -5.69 11.23 14.30
CA ILE A 227 -4.37 10.62 14.41
C ILE A 227 -4.46 9.17 14.88
N ASP A 228 -5.29 8.87 15.88
CA ASP A 228 -5.41 7.53 16.44
C ASP A 228 -5.98 6.55 15.41
N ASP A 229 -7.05 6.91 14.69
CA ASP A 229 -7.59 6.13 13.57
C ASP A 229 -6.51 5.85 12.50
N GLN A 230 -5.69 6.86 12.19
CA GLN A 230 -4.64 6.74 11.18
C GLN A 230 -3.50 5.83 11.66
N LEU A 231 -3.15 5.87 12.95
CA LEU A 231 -2.18 4.99 13.56
C LEU A 231 -2.66 3.53 13.55
N GLU A 232 -3.94 3.28 13.80
CA GLU A 232 -4.54 1.94 13.66
C GLU A 232 -4.43 1.41 12.23
N GLN A 233 -4.72 2.25 11.23
CA GLN A 233 -4.57 1.87 9.83
C GLN A 233 -3.11 1.59 9.45
N LEU A 234 -2.16 2.38 9.97
CA LEU A 234 -0.73 2.17 9.75
C LEU A 234 -0.24 0.87 10.39
N GLU A 235 -0.75 0.51 11.56
CA GLU A 235 -0.45 -0.76 12.22
C GLU A 235 -1.03 -1.94 11.44
N TRP A 236 -2.29 -1.85 11.00
CA TRP A 236 -2.88 -2.86 10.11
C TRP A 236 -2.04 -3.04 8.83
N ALA A 237 -1.62 -1.92 8.23
CA ALA A 237 -0.76 -1.91 7.06
C ALA A 237 0.59 -2.59 7.35
N ARG A 238 1.19 -2.35 8.53
CA ARG A 238 2.43 -3.00 8.97
C ARG A 238 2.27 -4.52 9.06
N GLN A 239 1.14 -5.02 9.56
CA GLN A 239 0.86 -6.46 9.59
C GLN A 239 0.78 -7.05 8.18
N LYS A 240 0.15 -6.34 7.23
CA LYS A 240 0.06 -6.80 5.84
C LYS A 240 1.40 -6.79 5.10
N ARG A 241 2.30 -5.86 5.43
CA ARG A 241 3.70 -5.91 4.97
C ARG A 241 4.44 -7.11 5.56
N LEU A 242 4.26 -7.39 6.85
CA LEU A 242 4.87 -8.56 7.49
C LEU A 242 4.32 -9.87 6.88
N GLU A 243 3.03 -9.93 6.57
CA GLU A 243 2.37 -11.05 5.90
C GLU A 243 3.03 -11.37 4.56
N VAL A 244 3.16 -10.37 3.66
CA VAL A 244 3.79 -10.58 2.35
C VAL A 244 5.26 -10.97 2.46
N LEU A 245 6.00 -10.38 3.43
CA LEU A 245 7.41 -10.70 3.64
C LEU A 245 7.59 -12.12 4.18
N LYS A 246 6.76 -12.57 5.13
CA LYS A 246 6.79 -13.96 5.63
C LYS A 246 6.42 -14.98 4.55
N ASN A 247 5.51 -14.61 3.65
CA ASN A 247 5.15 -15.46 2.52
C ASN A 247 6.25 -15.49 1.44
N GLY A 248 7.05 -14.43 1.30
CA GLY A 248 8.15 -14.33 0.35
C GLY A 248 9.48 -14.92 0.83
N TYR A 249 9.84 -14.72 2.10
CA TYR A 249 11.09 -15.20 2.71
C TYR A 249 10.80 -16.38 3.63
N VAL A 250 11.08 -17.60 3.16
CA VAL A 250 10.86 -18.83 3.93
C VAL A 250 12.20 -19.31 4.48
N MET A 251 12.24 -19.51 5.81
CA MET A 251 13.38 -20.08 6.51
C MET A 251 12.97 -21.44 7.09
N GLY A 252 13.79 -22.46 6.85
CA GLY A 252 13.63 -23.78 7.43
C GLY A 252 14.10 -23.83 8.88
N GLU A 253 14.06 -25.02 9.47
CA GLU A 253 14.60 -25.25 10.81
C GLU A 253 16.12 -25.04 10.84
N ILE A 254 16.61 -24.59 11.99
CA ILE A 254 18.04 -24.55 12.28
C ILE A 254 18.44 -25.96 12.70
N ILE A 255 19.30 -26.59 11.91
CA ILE A 255 19.85 -27.91 12.17
C ILE A 255 21.27 -27.72 12.71
N THR A 256 21.46 -27.99 13.99
CA THR A 256 22.79 -27.98 14.61
C THR A 256 23.48 -29.30 14.30
N ASP A 257 24.54 -29.25 13.48
CA ASP A 257 25.33 -30.42 13.13
C ASP A 257 26.40 -30.68 14.22
N ILE A 258 26.98 -29.62 14.81
CA ILE A 258 27.98 -29.71 15.90
C ILE A 258 27.67 -28.65 16.96
N ALA A 259 27.73 -29.04 18.23
CA ALA A 259 27.78 -28.11 19.37
C ALA A 259 28.70 -28.69 20.45
N GLY A 260 29.90 -28.12 20.59
CA GLY A 260 30.90 -28.58 21.54
C GLY A 260 31.79 -27.46 22.04
N SER A 261 32.84 -27.83 22.80
CA SER A 261 33.83 -26.88 23.33
C SER A 261 34.54 -26.07 22.23
N ASP A 262 34.64 -26.65 21.04
CA ASP A 262 35.44 -26.11 19.94
C ASP A 262 34.61 -25.27 18.95
N GLY A 263 33.29 -25.19 19.16
CA GLY A 263 32.40 -24.35 18.36
C GLY A 263 31.01 -24.93 18.12
N ILE A 264 30.23 -24.18 17.32
CA ILE A 264 28.89 -24.56 16.87
C ILE A 264 28.87 -24.52 15.35
N GLU A 265 28.44 -25.63 14.73
CA GLU A 265 28.15 -25.72 13.30
C GLU A 265 26.66 -25.97 13.13
N PHE A 266 26.01 -25.17 12.30
CA PHE A 266 24.59 -25.32 12.01
C PHE A 266 24.31 -24.97 10.55
N ARG A 267 23.20 -25.51 10.03
CA ARG A 267 22.67 -25.19 8.72
C ARG A 267 21.23 -24.75 8.85
N VAL A 268 20.84 -23.82 7.98
CA VAL A 268 19.47 -23.35 7.85
C VAL A 268 19.14 -23.23 6.37
N GLN A 269 17.98 -23.76 5.97
CA GLN A 269 17.52 -23.58 4.59
C GLN A 269 16.87 -22.20 4.45
N VAL A 270 17.26 -21.45 3.43
CA VAL A 270 16.56 -20.22 3.02
C VAL A 270 15.98 -20.46 1.64
N LYS A 271 14.69 -20.15 1.47
CA LYS A 271 13.94 -20.41 0.26
C LYS A 271 13.12 -19.18 -0.14
N ASN A 272 13.07 -18.94 -1.45
CA ASN A 272 12.07 -18.06 -2.03
C ASN A 272 10.67 -18.71 -1.90
N GLY A 273 9.82 -18.12 -1.07
CA GLY A 273 8.47 -18.60 -0.79
C GLY A 273 7.47 -18.35 -1.92
N THR A 274 7.80 -17.46 -2.86
CA THR A 274 7.02 -17.25 -4.08
C THR A 274 7.61 -18.00 -5.26
N ASP A 275 6.76 -18.43 -6.17
CA ASP A 275 7.12 -18.95 -7.48
C ASP A 275 6.63 -18.03 -8.61
N GLY A 276 6.35 -16.77 -8.27
CA GLY A 276 5.92 -15.73 -9.18
C GLY A 276 7.03 -14.78 -9.61
N HIS A 277 8.10 -14.61 -8.84
CA HIS A 277 9.28 -13.77 -9.14
C HIS A 277 10.38 -14.03 -8.09
N ASN A 278 11.52 -13.34 -8.15
CA ASN A 278 12.58 -13.46 -7.15
C ASN A 278 12.23 -12.76 -5.83
N VAL A 279 12.89 -13.11 -4.73
CA VAL A 279 12.74 -12.41 -3.45
C VAL A 279 14.14 -12.14 -2.86
N PRO A 280 14.57 -10.87 -2.75
CA PRO A 280 13.87 -9.65 -3.18
C PRO A 280 13.72 -9.54 -4.71
N THR A 281 12.65 -8.88 -5.16
CA THR A 281 12.47 -8.38 -6.55
C THR A 281 12.46 -6.84 -6.56
N GLY A 282 12.24 -6.20 -7.71
CA GLY A 282 12.20 -4.75 -7.88
C GLY A 282 13.60 -4.17 -7.93
N PHE A 283 13.83 -3.03 -7.26
CA PHE A 283 15.15 -2.39 -7.23
C PHE A 283 16.10 -3.11 -6.26
N THR A 284 16.66 -4.23 -6.71
CA THR A 284 17.50 -5.12 -5.89
C THR A 284 18.82 -4.49 -5.45
N GLY A 285 19.27 -3.43 -6.13
CA GLY A 285 20.47 -2.67 -5.74
C GLY A 285 20.38 -1.98 -4.37
N GLU A 286 19.16 -1.67 -3.91
CA GLU A 286 18.93 -1.06 -2.58
C GLU A 286 18.21 -2.00 -1.60
N ARG A 287 17.67 -3.12 -2.09
CA ARG A 287 16.97 -4.12 -1.27
C ARG A 287 17.95 -5.17 -0.76
N LEU A 288 18.71 -4.79 0.25
CA LEU A 288 19.66 -5.69 0.91
C LEU A 288 18.93 -6.62 1.88
N VAL A 289 19.21 -7.92 1.76
CA VAL A 289 18.70 -8.96 2.65
C VAL A 289 19.89 -9.77 3.12
N TRP A 290 19.97 -10.01 4.42
CA TRP A 290 21.03 -10.77 5.05
C TRP A 290 20.48 -11.59 6.20
N LEU A 291 21.25 -12.59 6.63
CA LEU A 291 20.93 -13.39 7.80
C LEU A 291 21.68 -12.82 8.99
N GLN A 292 20.94 -12.38 10.01
CA GLN A 292 21.53 -12.05 11.30
C GLN A 292 21.53 -13.30 12.20
N VAL A 293 22.72 -13.70 12.64
CA VAL A 293 22.95 -14.84 13.53
C VAL A 293 23.36 -14.30 14.90
N ASN A 294 22.60 -14.66 15.94
CA ASN A 294 22.94 -14.38 17.33
C ASN A 294 23.08 -15.70 18.09
N VAL A 295 24.22 -15.91 18.75
CA VAL A 295 24.43 -17.03 19.69
C VAL A 295 24.35 -16.48 21.11
N THR A 296 23.57 -17.11 21.97
CA THR A 296 23.39 -16.71 23.37
C THR A 296 23.94 -17.76 24.32
N ASP A 297 24.43 -17.33 25.49
CA ASP A 297 24.71 -18.23 26.60
C ASP A 297 23.41 -18.63 27.33
N SER A 298 23.53 -19.46 28.37
CA SER A 298 22.39 -19.95 29.16
C SER A 298 21.62 -18.86 29.91
N THR A 299 22.18 -17.65 30.04
CA THR A 299 21.52 -16.50 30.67
C THR A 299 20.80 -15.61 29.64
N GLY A 300 20.89 -15.95 28.35
CA GLY A 300 20.36 -15.15 27.25
C GLY A 300 21.29 -14.04 26.79
N LYS A 301 22.51 -13.93 27.33
CA LYS A 301 23.48 -12.94 26.89
C LYS A 301 24.07 -13.35 25.54
N ILE A 302 24.09 -12.43 24.58
CA ILE A 302 24.67 -12.68 23.27
C ILE A 302 26.20 -12.77 23.38
N ILE A 303 26.77 -13.90 22.96
CA ILE A 303 28.21 -14.20 22.99
C ILE A 303 28.83 -14.18 21.59
N PHE A 304 28.02 -14.26 20.53
CA PHE A 304 28.46 -14.12 19.15
C PHE A 304 27.37 -13.48 18.30
N LYS A 305 27.78 -12.62 17.36
CA LYS A 305 26.92 -12.00 16.36
C LYS A 305 27.58 -12.08 15.00
N SER A 306 26.77 -12.29 13.97
CA SER A 306 27.18 -12.16 12.57
C SER A 306 26.00 -11.66 11.74
N GLY A 307 26.28 -10.89 10.69
CA GLY A 307 25.25 -10.24 9.88
C GLY A 307 24.45 -9.19 10.65
N ASP A 308 24.99 -8.66 11.74
CA ASP A 308 24.47 -7.45 12.37
C ASP A 308 24.79 -6.21 11.55
N ARG A 309 24.02 -5.15 11.80
CA ARG A 309 24.20 -3.86 11.14
C ARG A 309 25.51 -3.22 11.57
N ASP A 310 26.12 -2.45 10.68
CA ASP A 310 27.26 -1.63 11.07
C ASP A 310 26.80 -0.51 12.04
N PRO A 311 27.72 0.27 12.64
CA PRO A 311 27.34 1.37 13.53
C PRO A 311 26.46 2.46 12.89
N ASN A 312 26.35 2.49 11.55
CA ASN A 312 25.54 3.44 10.80
C ASN A 312 24.12 2.92 10.52
N GLY A 313 23.81 1.67 10.88
CA GLY A 313 22.46 1.10 10.88
C GLY A 313 22.07 0.35 9.62
#